data_AF-A0A7S1S068-F1
#
_entry.id   AF-A0A7S1S068-F1
#
_cell.length_a   1.000
_cell.length_b   1.000
_cell.length_c   1.000
_cell.angle_alpha   90.00
_cell.angle_beta   90.00
_cell.angle_gamma   90.00
#
_symmetry.space_group_name_H-M   'P 1'
#
loop_
_entity.id
_entity.type
_entity.pdbx_description
1 polymer ?
#
loop_
_entity_poly.entity_id
_entity_poly.type
_entity_poly.pdbx_seq_one_letter_code
_entity_poly.pdbx_strand_id
1 'polypeptide(L)'
;KVQQADEVKKNDYCKSELQRNEVTTAKTQDRKADLEAKSGELANAIQMLEEAIAAAKAQIAKMQLELQRASEDRQKENLQFQKTVADQTVTAEVLKKAIERLATYYDQASLVQKSHQTPPVPQMEYTPSKSSAGAMQLLEKLIQEAKGLVADSVHSEGQAQAAYEQTV
;
A
#
# COMPACT_ATOMS: atom_id res chain seq x y z
N LYS A 1 -76.21 28.91 61.49
CA LYS A 1 -74.85 29.47 61.72
C LYS A 1 -73.75 28.42 61.50
N VAL A 2 -73.81 27.21 62.06
CA VAL A 2 -72.81 26.14 61.82
C VAL A 2 -72.76 25.67 60.36
N GLN A 3 -73.92 25.42 59.75
CA GLN A 3 -74.00 24.98 58.34
C GLN A 3 -73.33 25.95 57.34
N GLN A 4 -73.52 27.26 57.51
CA GLN A 4 -72.87 28.26 56.64
C GLN A 4 -71.34 28.28 56.79
N ALA A 5 -70.82 28.08 58.01
CA ALA A 5 -69.38 28.04 58.24
C ALA A 5 -68.74 26.78 57.60
N ASP A 6 -69.45 25.65 57.63
CA ASP A 6 -68.98 24.40 57.01
C ASP A 6 -69.07 24.46 55.48
N GLU A 7 -70.07 25.14 54.91
CA GLU A 7 -70.15 25.41 53.47
C GLU A 7 -69.01 26.29 52.98
N VAL A 8 -68.66 27.35 53.73
CA VAL A 8 -67.50 28.21 53.40
C VAL A 8 -66.20 27.40 53.44
N LYS A 9 -65.98 26.59 54.48
CA LYS A 9 -64.78 25.71 54.57
C LYS A 9 -64.70 24.73 53.40
N LYS A 10 -65.81 24.10 53.03
CA LYS A 10 -65.87 23.19 51.86
C LYS A 10 -65.57 23.95 50.57
N ASN A 11 -66.11 25.15 50.40
CA ASN A 11 -65.86 25.97 49.22
C ASN A 11 -64.38 26.38 49.10
N ASP A 12 -63.77 26.84 50.19
CA ASP A 12 -62.36 27.23 50.23
C ASP A 12 -61.45 26.03 50.00
N TYR A 13 -61.79 24.87 50.57
CA TYR A 13 -61.10 23.61 50.29
C TYR A 13 -61.18 23.28 48.79
N CYS A 14 -62.39 23.27 48.20
CA CYS A 14 -62.57 22.97 46.78
C CYS A 14 -61.78 23.94 45.88
N LYS A 15 -61.79 25.25 46.18
CA LYS A 15 -60.99 26.23 45.44
C LYS A 15 -59.49 25.92 45.53
N SER A 16 -58.99 25.62 46.72
CA SER A 16 -57.57 25.32 46.92
C SER A 16 -57.13 24.04 46.20
N GLU A 17 -57.97 23.01 46.21
CA GLU A 17 -57.70 21.74 45.53
C GLU A 17 -57.78 21.88 44.01
N LEU A 18 -58.76 22.64 43.48
CA LEU A 18 -58.82 22.95 42.06
C LEU A 18 -57.56 23.69 41.60
N GLN A 19 -57.13 24.72 42.33
CA GLN A 19 -55.91 25.45 42.01
C GLN A 19 -54.66 24.55 42.07
N ARG A 20 -54.55 23.68 43.08
CA ARG A 20 -53.44 22.70 43.18
C ARG A 20 -53.45 21.73 42.00
N ASN A 21 -54.61 21.23 41.62
CA ASN A 21 -54.77 20.32 40.49
C ASN A 21 -54.42 21.00 39.17
N GLU A 22 -54.84 22.24 38.96
CA GLU A 22 -54.49 23.03 37.77
C GLU A 22 -52.98 23.24 37.67
N VAL A 23 -52.33 23.70 38.74
CA VAL A 23 -50.86 23.89 38.76
C VAL A 23 -50.12 22.58 38.54
N THR A 24 -50.59 21.48 39.15
CA THR A 24 -49.98 20.16 38.99
C THR A 24 -50.15 19.64 37.56
N THR A 25 -51.33 19.85 36.98
CA THR A 25 -51.63 19.48 35.59
C THR A 25 -50.74 20.25 34.63
N ALA A 26 -50.62 21.57 34.80
CA ALA A 26 -49.75 22.42 33.98
C ALA A 26 -48.29 21.95 34.04
N LYS A 27 -47.74 21.76 35.25
CA LYS A 27 -46.36 21.24 35.43
C LYS A 27 -46.14 19.88 34.78
N THR A 28 -47.14 19.00 34.85
CA THR A 28 -47.06 17.67 34.24
C THR A 28 -47.12 17.75 32.72
N GLN A 29 -47.94 18.64 32.16
CA GLN A 29 -48.01 18.89 30.73
C GLN A 29 -46.71 19.51 30.20
N ASP A 30 -46.14 20.49 30.90
CA ASP A 30 -44.83 21.07 30.56
C ASP A 30 -43.74 20.00 30.58
N ARG A 31 -43.71 19.18 31.65
CA ARG A 31 -42.74 18.08 31.76
C ARG A 31 -42.91 17.03 30.66
N LYS A 32 -44.15 16.75 30.26
CA LYS A 32 -44.44 15.86 29.13
C LYS A 32 -43.89 16.43 27.83
N ALA A 33 -44.14 17.71 27.54
CA ALA A 33 -43.65 18.38 26.34
C ALA A 33 -42.10 18.37 26.28
N ASP A 34 -41.43 18.64 27.40
CA ASP A 34 -39.96 18.56 27.50
C ASP A 34 -39.43 17.15 27.18
N LEU A 35 -40.11 16.11 27.69
CA LEU A 35 -39.71 14.72 27.46
C LEU A 35 -39.97 14.29 26.01
N GLU A 36 -41.07 14.73 25.40
CA GLU A 36 -41.37 14.50 23.99
C GLU A 36 -40.33 15.17 23.08
N ALA A 37 -39.94 16.41 23.38
CA ALA A 37 -38.87 17.11 22.66
C ALA A 37 -37.54 16.35 22.75
N LYS A 38 -37.13 15.94 23.97
CA LYS A 38 -35.92 15.14 24.17
C LYS A 38 -35.98 13.78 23.47
N SER A 39 -37.16 13.14 23.44
CA SER A 39 -37.35 11.89 22.71
C SER A 39 -37.13 12.10 21.21
N GLY A 40 -37.61 13.21 20.65
CA GLY A 40 -37.38 13.56 19.24
C GLY A 40 -35.91 13.84 18.94
N GLU A 41 -35.23 14.60 19.80
CA GLU A 41 -33.79 14.86 19.68
C GLU A 41 -32.97 13.57 19.72
N LEU A 42 -33.25 12.68 20.68
CA LEU A 42 -32.57 11.39 20.80
C LEU A 42 -32.86 10.47 19.60
N ALA A 43 -34.09 10.44 19.09
CA ALA A 43 -34.43 9.66 17.91
C ALA A 43 -33.63 10.12 16.67
N ASN A 44 -33.53 11.44 16.46
CA ASN A 44 -32.72 11.99 15.38
C ASN A 44 -31.23 11.68 15.56
N ALA A 45 -30.72 11.79 16.78
CA ALA A 45 -29.32 11.46 17.08
C ALA A 45 -29.01 9.97 16.82
N ILE A 46 -29.92 9.07 17.20
CA ILE A 46 -29.81 7.63 16.91
C ILE A 46 -29.73 7.41 15.41
N GLN A 47 -30.64 8.00 14.63
CA GLN A 47 -30.64 7.84 13.17
C GLN A 47 -29.32 8.33 12.54
N MET A 48 -28.84 9.52 12.94
CA MET A 48 -27.56 10.05 12.44
C MET A 48 -26.38 9.15 12.81
N LEU A 49 -26.37 8.59 14.01
CA LEU A 49 -25.33 7.66 14.45
C LEU A 49 -25.39 6.33 13.68
N GLU A 50 -26.58 5.80 13.41
CA GLU A 50 -26.76 4.59 12.59
C GLU A 50 -26.25 4.80 11.16
N GLU A 51 -26.56 5.93 10.54
CA GLU A 51 -26.07 6.31 9.21
C GLU A 51 -24.53 6.45 9.21
N ALA A 52 -23.98 7.13 10.21
CA ALA A 52 -22.52 7.29 10.36
C ALA A 52 -21.81 5.95 10.59
N ILE A 53 -22.38 5.04 11.39
CA ILE A 53 -21.85 3.70 11.61
C ILE A 53 -21.88 2.89 10.31
N ALA A 54 -22.96 2.96 9.54
CA ALA A 54 -23.06 2.28 8.26
C ALA A 54 -22.00 2.79 7.26
N ALA A 55 -21.83 4.11 7.16
CA ALA A 55 -20.82 4.73 6.33
C ALA A 55 -19.39 4.33 6.76
N ALA A 56 -19.10 4.36 8.06
CA ALA A 56 -17.80 3.95 8.61
C ALA A 56 -17.49 2.47 8.30
N LYS A 57 -18.48 1.58 8.45
CA LYS A 57 -18.33 0.16 8.08
C LYS A 57 -18.03 -0.02 6.58
N ALA A 58 -18.71 0.72 5.72
CA ALA A 58 -18.45 0.69 4.29
C ALA A 58 -17.03 1.20 3.94
N GLN A 59 -16.57 2.27 4.60
CA GLN A 59 -15.20 2.77 4.44
C GLN A 59 -14.16 1.76 4.91
N ILE A 60 -14.36 1.11 6.07
CA ILE A 60 -13.47 0.05 6.57
C ILE A 60 -13.38 -1.09 5.56
N ALA A 61 -14.51 -1.57 5.03
CA ALA A 61 -14.52 -2.64 4.04
C ALA A 61 -13.77 -2.24 2.76
N LYS A 62 -13.94 -0.99 2.30
CA LYS A 62 -13.21 -0.44 1.15
C LYS A 62 -11.71 -0.40 1.42
N MET A 63 -11.28 0.13 2.56
CA MET A 63 -9.87 0.22 2.94
C MET A 63 -9.23 -1.15 3.07
N GLN A 64 -9.92 -2.14 3.63
CA GLN A 64 -9.43 -3.53 3.71
C GLN A 64 -9.18 -4.13 2.33
N LEU A 65 -10.08 -3.86 1.38
CA LEU A 65 -9.95 -4.33 0.00
C LEU A 65 -8.81 -3.61 -0.74
N GLU A 66 -8.63 -2.30 -0.52
CA GLU A 66 -7.49 -1.54 -1.04
C GLU A 66 -6.16 -2.05 -0.46
N LEU A 67 -6.11 -2.33 0.84
CA LEU A 67 -4.94 -2.93 1.50
C LEU A 67 -4.59 -4.30 0.93
N GLN A 68 -5.59 -5.16 0.70
CA GLN A 68 -5.38 -6.46 0.08
C GLN A 68 -4.78 -6.32 -1.33
N ARG A 69 -5.34 -5.43 -2.15
CA ARG A 69 -4.80 -5.16 -3.50
C ARG A 69 -3.38 -4.63 -3.45
N ALA A 70 -3.09 -3.67 -2.57
CA ALA A 70 -1.74 -3.15 -2.37
C ALA A 70 -0.76 -4.25 -1.96
N SER A 71 -1.18 -5.17 -1.09
CA SER A 71 -0.38 -6.33 -0.68
C SER A 71 -0.11 -7.29 -1.85
N GLU A 72 -1.13 -7.59 -2.66
CA GLU A 72 -0.99 -8.45 -3.84
C GLU A 72 -0.06 -7.83 -4.89
N ASP A 73 -0.15 -6.52 -5.10
CA ASP A 73 0.71 -5.82 -6.06
C ASP A 73 2.15 -5.74 -5.56
N ARG A 74 2.38 -5.52 -4.26
CA ARG A 74 3.72 -5.67 -3.66
C ARG A 74 4.30 -7.06 -3.85
N GLN A 75 3.50 -8.10 -3.64
CA GLN A 75 3.97 -9.46 -3.84
C GLN A 75 4.37 -9.72 -5.30
N LYS A 76 3.60 -9.19 -6.27
CA LYS A 76 3.92 -9.31 -7.70
C LYS A 76 5.17 -8.52 -8.07
N GLU A 77 5.30 -7.29 -7.61
CA GLU A 77 6.47 -6.43 -7.85
C GLU A 77 7.73 -7.06 -7.28
N ASN A 78 7.69 -7.53 -6.03
CA ASN A 78 8.81 -8.20 -5.40
C ASN A 78 9.21 -9.48 -6.15
N LEU A 79 8.24 -10.27 -6.64
CA LEU A 79 8.51 -11.43 -7.47
C LEU A 79 9.17 -11.06 -8.81
N GLN A 80 8.73 -9.98 -9.45
CA GLN A 80 9.34 -9.48 -10.67
C GLN A 80 10.78 -9.00 -10.39
N PHE A 81 10.99 -8.25 -9.32
CA PHE A 81 12.31 -7.84 -8.86
C PHE A 81 13.24 -9.04 -8.67
N GLN A 82 12.80 -10.07 -7.93
CA GLN A 82 13.61 -11.29 -7.71
C GLN A 82 13.98 -11.98 -9.03
N LYS A 83 13.03 -12.08 -9.98
CA LYS A 83 13.30 -12.65 -11.31
C LYS A 83 14.31 -11.81 -12.09
N THR A 84 14.13 -10.49 -12.14
CA THR A 84 15.07 -9.59 -12.83
C THR A 84 16.47 -9.69 -12.25
N VAL A 85 16.61 -9.68 -10.92
CA VAL A 85 17.93 -9.82 -10.28
C VAL A 85 18.56 -11.18 -10.59
N ALA A 86 17.78 -12.26 -10.51
CA ALA A 86 18.27 -13.60 -10.84
C ALA A 86 18.73 -13.69 -12.31
N ASP A 87 17.89 -13.26 -13.24
CA ASP A 87 18.18 -13.30 -14.68
C ASP A 87 19.44 -12.50 -15.00
N GLN A 88 19.56 -11.26 -14.49
CA GLN A 88 20.72 -10.42 -14.75
C GLN A 88 22.00 -10.94 -14.09
N THR A 89 21.89 -11.56 -12.91
CA THR A 89 23.03 -12.22 -12.25
C THR A 89 23.53 -13.39 -13.09
N VAL A 90 22.61 -14.24 -13.57
CA VAL A 90 22.94 -15.36 -14.46
C VAL A 90 23.52 -14.85 -15.78
N THR A 91 22.94 -13.81 -16.40
CA THR A 91 23.48 -13.18 -17.61
C THR A 91 24.91 -12.70 -17.39
N ALA A 92 25.19 -11.97 -16.31
CA ALA A 92 26.53 -11.50 -16.01
C ALA A 92 27.53 -12.66 -15.81
N GLU A 93 27.12 -13.76 -15.17
CA GLU A 93 27.96 -14.96 -15.02
C GLU A 93 28.25 -15.65 -16.36
N VAL A 94 27.23 -15.80 -17.22
CA VAL A 94 27.38 -16.40 -18.55
C VAL A 94 28.30 -15.55 -19.42
N LEU A 95 28.14 -14.22 -19.40
CA LEU A 95 29.01 -13.30 -20.13
C LEU A 95 30.46 -13.37 -19.65
N LYS A 96 30.71 -13.48 -18.33
CA LYS A 96 32.07 -13.71 -17.80
C LYS A 96 32.68 -14.99 -18.34
N LYS A 97 31.93 -16.10 -18.32
CA LYS A 97 32.37 -17.39 -18.88
C LYS A 97 32.68 -17.27 -20.38
N ALA A 98 31.91 -16.47 -21.12
CA ALA A 98 32.17 -16.23 -22.54
C ALA A 98 33.50 -15.48 -22.76
N ILE A 99 33.78 -14.45 -21.96
CA ILE A 99 35.07 -13.73 -21.99
C ILE A 99 36.22 -14.68 -21.69
N GLU A 100 36.13 -15.52 -20.66
CA GLU A 100 37.18 -16.49 -20.30
C GLU A 100 37.46 -17.49 -21.44
N ARG A 101 36.42 -17.95 -22.14
CA ARG A 101 36.55 -18.85 -23.30
C ARG A 101 37.17 -18.15 -24.51
N LEU A 102 36.83 -16.88 -24.76
CA LEU A 102 37.44 -16.10 -25.82
C LEU A 102 38.91 -15.80 -25.51
N ALA A 103 39.23 -15.40 -24.28
CA ALA A 103 40.60 -15.16 -23.83
C ALA A 103 41.48 -16.41 -24.02
N THR A 104 41.02 -17.56 -23.52
CA THR A 104 41.74 -18.84 -23.68
C THR A 104 41.92 -19.24 -25.15
N TYR A 105 40.94 -19.00 -26.02
CA TYR A 105 41.07 -19.23 -27.46
C TYR A 105 42.15 -18.36 -28.10
N TYR A 106 42.16 -17.05 -27.82
CA TYR A 106 43.17 -16.13 -28.38
C TYR A 106 44.57 -16.41 -27.84
N ASP A 107 44.70 -16.77 -26.57
CA ASP A 107 45.97 -17.18 -25.99
C ASP A 107 46.52 -18.44 -26.67
N GLN A 108 45.68 -19.48 -26.85
CA GLN A 108 46.06 -20.72 -27.54
C GLN A 108 46.43 -20.49 -29.00
N ALA A 109 45.67 -19.67 -29.73
CA ALA A 109 45.98 -19.32 -31.12
C ALA A 109 47.34 -18.60 -31.25
N SER A 110 47.66 -17.72 -30.29
CA SER A 110 48.96 -17.02 -30.25
C SER A 110 50.14 -17.98 -30.00
N LEU A 111 49.94 -19.06 -29.24
CA LEU A 111 50.94 -20.08 -28.95
C LEU A 111 51.18 -21.01 -30.15
N VAL A 112 50.14 -21.31 -30.93
CA VAL A 112 50.24 -22.12 -32.15
C VAL A 112 50.98 -21.38 -33.27
N GLN A 113 50.80 -20.06 -33.40
CA GLN A 113 51.61 -19.26 -34.34
C GLN A 113 53.09 -19.18 -33.95
N LYS A 114 53.42 -19.25 -32.65
CA LYS A 114 54.82 -19.24 -32.17
C LYS A 114 55.53 -20.59 -32.31
N SER A 115 54.80 -21.70 -32.48
CA SER A 115 55.38 -23.05 -32.53
C SER A 115 55.71 -23.56 -33.93
N HIS A 116 55.37 -22.81 -35.00
CA HIS A 116 55.70 -23.16 -36.39
C HIS A 116 56.66 -22.13 -37.01
N GLN A 117 57.95 -22.29 -36.75
CA GLN A 117 59.01 -21.75 -37.61
C GLN A 117 59.52 -22.86 -38.54
N THR A 118 59.02 -22.87 -39.78
CA THR A 118 59.64 -23.53 -40.93
C THR A 118 59.63 -22.59 -42.15
N PRO A 119 60.61 -22.67 -43.07
CA PRO A 119 60.95 -21.63 -44.06
C PRO A 119 59.94 -21.55 -45.24
N PRO A 120 60.01 -20.50 -46.11
CA PRO A 120 58.90 -19.61 -46.41
C PRO A 120 57.93 -20.16 -47.45
N VAL A 121 56.65 -20.11 -47.12
CA VAL A 121 55.55 -20.06 -48.09
C VAL A 121 54.84 -18.72 -47.86
N PRO A 122 54.30 -18.05 -48.91
CA PRO A 122 53.66 -16.75 -48.76
C PRO A 122 52.53 -16.87 -47.74
N GLN A 123 52.80 -16.41 -46.51
CA GLN A 123 51.85 -16.42 -45.42
C GLN A 123 50.75 -15.46 -45.81
N MET A 124 49.57 -16.00 -46.10
CA MET A 124 48.36 -15.20 -46.05
C MET A 124 48.26 -14.68 -44.61
N GLU A 125 48.45 -13.38 -44.46
CA GLU A 125 48.66 -12.70 -43.18
C GLU A 125 47.38 -12.84 -42.35
N TYR A 126 47.33 -13.88 -41.50
CA TYR A 126 46.26 -14.01 -40.51
C TYR A 126 46.50 -12.97 -39.43
N THR A 127 45.87 -11.81 -39.59
CA THR A 127 45.81 -10.78 -38.56
C THR A 127 44.83 -11.25 -37.49
N PRO A 128 45.27 -11.44 -36.22
CA PRO A 128 44.35 -11.53 -35.10
C PRO A 128 43.62 -10.18 -35.06
N SER A 129 42.44 -10.16 -35.63
CA SER A 129 41.80 -8.92 -36.03
C SER A 129 41.54 -8.02 -34.81
N LYS A 130 41.70 -6.70 -35.00
CA LYS A 130 41.18 -5.64 -34.11
C LYS A 130 39.70 -5.83 -33.71
N SER A 131 38.99 -6.73 -34.39
CA SER A 131 37.63 -7.19 -34.10
C SER A 131 37.50 -7.96 -32.78
N SER A 132 38.52 -8.73 -32.36
CA SER A 132 38.45 -9.54 -31.12
C SER A 132 38.46 -8.69 -29.85
N ALA A 133 39.28 -7.63 -29.84
CA ALA A 133 39.33 -6.65 -28.76
C ALA A 133 37.98 -5.90 -28.63
N GLY A 134 37.31 -5.61 -29.74
CA GLY A 134 35.98 -5.00 -29.75
C GLY A 134 34.89 -5.92 -29.18
N ALA A 135 34.92 -7.21 -29.52
CA ALA A 135 33.95 -8.18 -29.00
C ALA A 135 34.10 -8.42 -27.49
N MET A 136 35.34 -8.51 -26.97
CA MET A 136 35.58 -8.63 -25.53
C MET A 136 35.15 -7.37 -24.76
N GLN A 137 35.46 -6.17 -25.29
CA GLN A 137 35.00 -4.91 -24.71
C GLN A 137 33.46 -4.80 -24.70
N LEU A 138 32.78 -5.29 -25.73
CA LEU A 138 31.32 -5.32 -25.77
C LEU A 138 30.75 -6.23 -24.67
N LEU A 139 31.31 -7.43 -24.49
CA LEU A 139 30.89 -8.35 -23.42
C LEU A 139 31.15 -7.75 -22.03
N GLU A 140 32.28 -7.07 -21.82
CA GLU A 140 32.58 -6.34 -20.58
C GLU A 140 31.56 -5.23 -20.31
N LYS A 141 31.18 -4.45 -21.32
CA LYS A 141 30.13 -3.44 -21.20
C LYS A 141 28.79 -4.06 -20.82
N LEU A 142 28.39 -5.14 -21.48
CA LEU A 142 27.14 -5.86 -21.18
C LEU A 142 27.13 -6.40 -19.73
N ILE A 143 28.27 -6.85 -19.20
CA ILE A 143 28.39 -7.25 -17.78
C ILE A 143 28.16 -6.05 -16.86
N GLN A 144 28.73 -4.88 -17.18
CA GLN A 144 28.53 -3.67 -16.38
C GLN A 144 27.09 -3.18 -16.46
N GLU A 145 26.47 -3.23 -17.63
CA GLU A 145 25.04 -2.92 -17.82
C GLU A 145 24.16 -3.85 -17.00
N ALA A 146 24.41 -5.18 -17.03
CA ALA A 146 23.67 -6.14 -16.22
C ALA A 146 23.81 -5.87 -14.71
N LYS A 147 25.02 -5.53 -14.24
CA LYS A 147 25.25 -5.13 -12.84
C LYS A 147 24.55 -3.83 -12.48
N GLY A 148 24.57 -2.85 -13.38
CA GLY A 148 23.87 -1.58 -13.22
C GLY A 148 22.37 -1.81 -13.05
N LEU A 149 21.78 -2.64 -13.92
CA LEU A 149 20.37 -2.97 -13.87
C LEU A 149 19.97 -3.68 -12.57
N VAL A 150 20.82 -4.55 -12.03
CA VAL A 150 20.60 -5.15 -10.70
C VAL A 150 20.60 -4.08 -9.60
N ALA A 151 21.59 -3.18 -9.62
CA ALA A 151 21.68 -2.11 -8.62
C ALA A 151 20.48 -1.17 -8.66
N ASP A 152 20.04 -0.77 -9.86
CA ASP A 152 18.88 0.08 -10.08
C ASP A 152 17.59 -0.63 -9.62
N SER A 153 17.47 -1.92 -9.91
CA SER A 153 16.33 -2.74 -9.46
C SER A 153 16.27 -2.84 -7.94
N VAL A 154 17.42 -3.02 -7.26
CA VAL A 154 17.49 -3.06 -5.78
C VAL A 154 17.10 -1.70 -5.19
N HIS A 155 17.55 -0.61 -5.81
CA HIS A 155 17.17 0.73 -5.37
C HIS A 155 15.67 0.98 -5.53
N SER A 156 15.11 0.63 -6.69
CA SER A 156 13.68 0.76 -6.96
C SER A 156 12.83 -0.08 -6.00
N GLU A 157 13.24 -1.32 -5.72
CA GLU A 157 12.56 -2.19 -4.77
C GLU A 157 12.57 -1.58 -3.36
N GLY A 158 13.70 -1.01 -2.93
CA GLY A 158 13.78 -0.33 -1.63
C GLY A 158 12.83 0.87 -1.51
N GLN A 159 12.70 1.67 -2.58
CA GLN A 159 11.73 2.77 -2.63
C GLN A 159 10.29 2.26 -2.63
N ALA A 160 10.00 1.21 -3.40
CA ALA A 160 8.70 0.58 -3.46
C ALA A 160 8.29 0.03 -2.08
N GLN A 161 9.18 -0.68 -1.39
CA GLN A 161 8.94 -1.20 -0.05
C GLN A 161 8.65 -0.06 0.95
N ALA A 162 9.48 0.99 0.95
CA ALA A 162 9.29 2.13 1.84
C ALA A 162 7.97 2.88 1.58
N ALA A 163 7.57 3.04 0.31
CA ALA A 163 6.30 3.67 -0.04
C ALA A 163 5.11 2.83 0.45
N TYR A 164 5.19 1.51 0.35
CA TYR A 164 4.14 0.62 0.85
C TYR A 164 4.00 0.69 2.37
N GLU A 165 5.11 0.66 3.10
CA GLU A 165 5.13 0.78 4.56
C GLU A 165 4.57 2.11 5.09
N GLN A 166 4.54 3.17 4.26
CA GLN A 166 3.88 4.43 4.63
C GLN A 166 2.36 4.40 4.44
N THR A 167 1.85 3.48 3.61
CA THR A 167 0.44 3.41 3.22
C THR A 167 -0.35 2.33 3.96
N VAL A 168 0.32 1.47 4.71
CA VAL A 168 -0.24 0.35 5.47
C VAL A 168 -0.02 0.56 6.96
#